data_AF-A0A1H1NXR4-F1
#
_entry.id   AF-A0A1H1NXR4-F1
#
_cell.length_a   1.000
_cell.length_b   1.000
_cell.length_c   1.000
_cell.angle_alpha   90.00
_cell.angle_beta   90.00
_cell.angle_gamma   90.00
#
_symmetry.space_group_name_H-M   'P 1'
#
loop_
_entity.id
_entity.type
_entity.pdbx_description
1 polymer ?
#
loop_
_entity_poly.entity_id
_entity_poly.type
_entity_poly.pdbx_seq_one_letter_code
_entity_poly.pdbx_strand_id
1 'polypeptide(L)'
;MMKRLVVLIVIMAMPILGYTQDWMTDLNIAKRLASIQNKMLFMMWEESTYQPLPVFVEDLKGKKIFIENMFENEAVNQLIWDHFVPVIVNESQYAELYDQIDGKRSKMYMDKFNDDSIKIMDVNGNILNSDLRFDAILNLSRFIREYYLDTSFLKGELSNYTQQKDFNTAFRLASKYIDTAIFFTSNLKLEMIDLSTIYIDETARLLDEENPDNKVELQQKLDLLKVKQDLVLYKRRKVLRQLKKIEQNNIYKTNEYLVAFLYFSVYVMLEDEQNASQWRSQLSPADINKTNAIKKGMDD
;
A
#
# COMPACT_ATOMS: atom_id res chain seq x y z
N MET A 1 -41.18 -44.27 29.08
CA MET A 1 -39.79 -44.75 29.30
C MET A 1 -38.93 -44.17 28.19
N MET A 2 -38.07 -43.21 28.52
CA MET A 2 -37.32 -42.36 27.57
C MET A 2 -36.23 -43.17 26.85
N LYS A 3 -36.26 -43.22 25.52
CA LYS A 3 -35.14 -43.71 24.70
C LYS A 3 -34.04 -42.64 24.72
N ARG A 4 -32.95 -42.91 25.45
CA ARG A 4 -31.75 -42.08 25.42
C ARG A 4 -31.06 -42.25 24.07
N LEU A 5 -31.08 -41.20 23.26
CA LEU A 5 -30.27 -41.08 22.06
C LEU A 5 -28.85 -40.71 22.51
N VAL A 6 -27.93 -41.67 22.48
CA VAL A 6 -26.50 -41.38 22.69
C VAL A 6 -25.95 -40.92 21.34
N VAL A 7 -25.81 -39.60 21.18
CA VAL A 7 -25.07 -39.01 20.07
C VAL A 7 -23.59 -39.14 20.40
N LEU A 8 -22.92 -40.07 19.73
CA LEU A 8 -21.46 -40.22 19.80
C LEU A 8 -20.86 -39.12 18.90
N ILE A 9 -20.48 -37.99 19.50
CA ILE A 9 -19.69 -36.97 18.81
C ILE A 9 -18.26 -37.48 18.75
N VAL A 10 -17.86 -38.01 17.60
CA VAL A 10 -16.45 -38.27 17.27
C VAL A 10 -15.81 -36.92 16.98
N ILE A 11 -15.20 -36.30 17.99
CA ILE A 11 -14.27 -35.20 17.78
C ILE A 11 -12.98 -35.84 17.27
N MET A 12 -12.86 -35.91 15.94
CA MET A 12 -11.62 -36.28 15.28
C MET A 12 -10.64 -35.12 15.49
N ALA A 13 -9.85 -35.20 16.57
CA ALA A 13 -8.70 -34.32 16.76
C ALA A 13 -7.68 -34.67 15.67
N MET A 14 -7.71 -33.95 14.55
CA MET A 14 -6.61 -33.98 13.61
C MET A 14 -5.40 -33.36 14.31
N PRO A 15 -4.24 -34.04 14.39
CA PRO A 15 -3.02 -33.35 14.73
C PRO A 15 -2.78 -32.33 13.61
N ILE A 16 -2.79 -31.04 13.96
CA ILE A 16 -2.28 -29.98 13.07
C ILE A 16 -0.76 -30.18 13.04
N LEU A 17 -0.31 -31.17 12.27
CA LEU A 17 1.05 -31.16 11.74
C LEU A 17 1.06 -30.01 10.74
N GLY A 18 1.44 -28.82 11.22
CA GLY A 18 1.59 -27.64 10.40
C GLY A 18 2.76 -27.86 9.46
N TYR A 19 2.53 -28.52 8.33
CA TYR A 19 3.41 -28.39 7.19
C TYR A 19 3.33 -26.93 6.77
N THR A 20 4.44 -26.20 6.91
CA THR A 20 4.50 -24.83 6.38
C THR A 20 4.28 -24.92 4.87
N GLN A 21 3.39 -24.09 4.34
CA GLN A 21 3.07 -24.09 2.92
C GLN A 21 4.33 -23.71 2.12
N ASP A 22 4.59 -24.40 1.00
CA ASP A 22 5.67 -24.00 0.09
C ASP A 22 5.37 -22.64 -0.53
N TRP A 23 6.43 -21.93 -0.97
CA TRP A 23 6.26 -20.68 -1.70
C TRP A 23 5.47 -20.91 -2.98
N MET A 24 4.59 -19.97 -3.31
CA MET A 24 3.80 -20.07 -4.54
C MET A 24 4.69 -19.82 -5.76
N THR A 25 4.35 -20.40 -6.91
CA THR A 25 5.08 -20.20 -8.17
C THR A 25 4.25 -19.52 -9.26
N ASP A 26 2.95 -19.33 -9.01
CA ASP A 26 2.04 -18.60 -9.91
C ASP A 26 1.66 -17.27 -9.27
N LEU A 27 2.13 -16.18 -9.87
CA LEU A 27 1.87 -14.81 -9.39
C LEU A 27 0.38 -14.45 -9.38
N ASN A 28 -0.42 -14.95 -10.33
CA ASN A 28 -1.84 -14.65 -10.40
C ASN A 28 -2.63 -15.36 -9.30
N ILE A 29 -2.28 -16.62 -9.00
CA ILE A 29 -2.88 -17.35 -7.87
C ILE A 29 -2.45 -16.70 -6.55
N ALA A 30 -1.18 -16.30 -6.43
CA ALA A 30 -0.67 -15.60 -5.24
C ALA A 30 -1.40 -14.28 -5.00
N LYS A 31 -1.62 -13.45 -6.04
CA LYS A 31 -2.40 -12.21 -5.95
C LYS A 31 -3.82 -12.44 -5.46
N ARG A 32 -4.50 -13.50 -5.95
CA ARG A 32 -5.85 -13.87 -5.51
C ARG A 32 -5.87 -14.29 -4.05
N LEU A 33 -4.91 -15.12 -3.62
CA LEU A 33 -4.79 -15.55 -2.23
C LEU A 33 -4.52 -14.37 -1.30
N ALA A 34 -3.59 -13.48 -1.68
CA ALA A 34 -3.26 -12.26 -0.97
C ALA A 34 -4.49 -11.36 -0.78
N SER A 35 -5.31 -11.20 -1.83
CA SER A 35 -6.57 -10.46 -1.76
C SER A 35 -7.60 -11.09 -0.81
N ILE A 36 -7.67 -12.42 -0.73
CA ILE A 36 -8.58 -13.13 0.19
C ILE A 36 -8.10 -12.96 1.64
N GLN A 37 -6.80 -13.13 1.87
CA GLN A 37 -6.17 -13.09 3.20
C GLN A 37 -5.88 -11.67 3.71
N ASN A 38 -6.13 -10.64 2.91
CA ASN A 38 -5.80 -9.24 3.21
C ASN A 38 -4.29 -9.02 3.48
N LYS A 39 -3.45 -9.66 2.68
CA LYS A 39 -1.98 -9.59 2.80
C LYS A 39 -1.37 -8.95 1.56
N MET A 40 -0.17 -8.40 1.72
CA MET A 40 0.72 -8.07 0.62
C MET A 40 1.45 -9.33 0.13
N LEU A 41 1.99 -9.30 -1.07
CA LEU A 41 2.85 -10.36 -1.59
C LEU A 41 4.30 -10.13 -1.14
N PHE A 42 5.00 -11.22 -0.86
CA PHE A 42 6.45 -11.27 -0.66
C PHE A 42 7.04 -11.97 -1.88
N MET A 43 7.47 -11.18 -2.86
CA MET A 43 7.87 -11.67 -4.18
C MET A 43 9.40 -11.67 -4.32
N MET A 44 9.92 -12.74 -4.92
CA MET A 44 11.30 -12.83 -5.38
C MET A 44 11.34 -13.38 -6.80
N TRP A 45 12.33 -12.93 -7.56
CA TRP A 45 12.69 -13.54 -8.83
C TRP A 45 13.32 -14.91 -8.61
N GLU A 46 13.05 -15.85 -9.51
CA GLU A 46 13.44 -17.25 -9.35
C GLU A 46 14.95 -17.42 -9.25
N GLU A 47 15.73 -16.77 -10.12
CA GLU A 47 17.19 -16.94 -10.11
C GLU A 47 17.81 -16.46 -8.79
N SER A 48 17.23 -15.44 -8.16
CA SER A 48 17.66 -14.92 -6.86
C SER A 48 17.48 -15.94 -5.72
N THR A 49 16.67 -16.98 -5.91
CA THR A 49 16.42 -18.04 -4.92
C THR A 49 17.38 -19.22 -5.02
N TYR A 50 18.20 -19.29 -6.07
CA TYR A 50 19.16 -20.38 -6.27
C TYR A 50 20.40 -20.27 -5.36
N GLN A 51 20.65 -19.09 -4.80
CA GLN A 51 21.73 -18.86 -3.85
C GLN A 51 21.17 -18.78 -2.42
N PRO A 52 21.92 -19.25 -1.40
CA PRO A 52 21.55 -19.04 -0.01
C PRO A 52 21.37 -17.55 0.28
N LEU A 53 20.23 -17.19 0.86
CA LEU A 53 19.96 -15.83 1.31
C LEU A 53 20.00 -15.77 2.84
N PRO A 54 21.12 -15.33 3.45
CA PRO A 54 21.24 -15.24 4.89
C PRO A 54 20.40 -14.11 5.44
N VAL A 55 19.77 -14.34 6.60
CA VAL A 55 18.92 -13.36 7.28
C VAL A 55 19.15 -13.37 8.78
N PHE A 56 18.87 -12.24 9.42
CA PHE A 56 18.65 -12.17 10.86
C PHE A 56 17.17 -12.22 11.18
N VAL A 57 16.81 -13.03 12.18
CA VAL A 57 15.48 -13.07 12.80
C VAL A 57 15.63 -12.71 14.27
N GLU A 58 14.72 -11.90 14.80
CA GLU A 58 14.70 -11.54 16.22
C GLU A 58 13.81 -12.52 17.00
N ASP A 59 14.33 -13.05 18.11
CA ASP A 59 13.53 -13.83 19.05
C ASP A 59 12.56 -12.95 19.86
N LEU A 60 11.73 -13.57 20.70
CA LEU A 60 10.77 -12.87 21.56
C LEU A 60 11.42 -11.88 22.55
N LYS A 61 12.73 -11.96 22.76
CA LYS A 61 13.52 -11.07 23.62
C LYS A 61 14.29 -10.02 22.80
N GLY A 62 14.10 -9.98 21.48
CA GLY A 62 14.79 -9.07 20.57
C GLY A 62 16.23 -9.49 20.21
N LYS A 63 16.65 -10.70 20.58
CA LYS A 63 17.98 -11.21 20.22
C LYS A 63 17.99 -11.64 18.76
N LYS A 64 18.96 -11.16 17.99
CA LYS A 64 19.18 -11.57 16.60
C LYS A 64 19.75 -12.98 16.53
N ILE A 65 19.08 -13.82 15.76
CA ILE A 65 19.45 -15.18 15.37
C ILE A 65 19.83 -15.13 13.90
N PHE A 66 21.02 -15.63 13.59
CA PHE A 66 21.49 -15.75 12.21
C PHE A 66 20.96 -17.04 11.59
N ILE A 67 20.38 -16.93 10.40
CA ILE A 67 19.93 -18.05 9.57
C ILE A 67 20.71 -17.97 8.26
N GLU A 68 21.41 -19.06 7.91
CA GLU A 68 22.32 -19.09 6.74
C GLU A 68 21.57 -19.04 5.42
N ASN A 69 20.45 -19.76 5.31
CA ASN A 69 19.58 -19.74 4.15
C ASN A 69 18.12 -19.63 4.58
N MET A 70 17.44 -18.54 4.23
CA MET A 70 16.03 -18.35 4.57
C MET A 70 15.09 -19.33 3.85
N PHE A 71 15.46 -19.84 2.68
CA PHE A 71 14.62 -20.73 1.88
C PHE A 71 14.53 -22.15 2.44
N GLU A 72 15.50 -22.56 3.25
CA GLU A 72 15.58 -23.91 3.83
C GLU A 72 15.07 -23.96 5.28
N ASN A 73 14.74 -22.82 5.88
CA ASN A 73 14.35 -22.74 7.28
C ASN A 73 12.81 -22.67 7.44
N GLU A 74 12.22 -23.75 7.95
CA GLU A 74 10.77 -23.87 8.15
C GLU A 74 10.18 -22.75 9.04
N ALA A 75 10.89 -22.37 10.12
CA ALA A 75 10.42 -21.31 11.01
C ALA A 75 10.42 -19.93 10.33
N VAL A 76 11.40 -19.67 9.46
CA VAL A 76 11.43 -18.46 8.62
C VAL A 76 10.30 -18.48 7.59
N ASN A 77 10.06 -19.62 6.95
CA ASN A 77 8.98 -19.77 5.99
C ASN A 77 7.61 -19.50 6.64
N GLN A 78 7.35 -20.08 7.82
CA GLN A 78 6.13 -19.81 8.58
C GLN A 78 6.00 -18.33 8.94
N LEU A 79 7.08 -17.71 9.40
CA LEU A 79 7.09 -16.29 9.75
C LEU A 79 6.69 -15.39 8.57
N ILE A 80 7.15 -15.72 7.36
CA ILE A 80 6.78 -15.01 6.13
C ILE A 80 5.32 -15.24 5.80
N TRP A 81 4.85 -16.50 5.82
CA TRP A 81 3.45 -16.86 5.56
C TRP A 81 2.47 -16.21 6.53
N ASP A 82 2.86 -16.00 7.78
CA ASP A 82 2.00 -15.34 8.78
C ASP A 82 1.67 -13.90 8.37
N HIS A 83 2.58 -13.21 7.67
CA HIS A 83 2.50 -11.77 7.38
C HIS A 83 2.24 -11.46 5.89
N PHE A 84 2.66 -12.33 4.98
CA PHE A 84 2.62 -12.13 3.54
C PHE A 84 2.16 -13.40 2.81
N VAL A 85 1.90 -13.26 1.51
CA VAL A 85 1.82 -14.40 0.59
C VAL A 85 3.14 -14.49 -0.18
N PRO A 86 4.02 -15.45 0.13
CA PRO A 86 5.29 -15.61 -0.56
C PRO A 86 5.12 -16.22 -1.94
N VAL A 87 5.82 -15.67 -2.92
CA VAL A 87 5.80 -16.12 -4.31
C VAL A 87 7.18 -16.00 -4.96
N ILE A 88 7.59 -17.05 -5.65
CA ILE A 88 8.74 -17.08 -6.54
C ILE A 88 8.22 -16.90 -7.97
N VAL A 89 8.72 -15.89 -8.69
CA VAL A 89 8.28 -15.56 -10.05
C VAL A 89 9.36 -15.96 -11.04
N ASN A 90 8.98 -16.77 -12.03
CA ASN A 90 9.90 -17.27 -13.04
C ASN A 90 10.39 -16.16 -13.97
N GLU A 91 11.67 -16.17 -14.34
CA GLU A 91 12.28 -15.15 -15.21
C GLU A 91 11.63 -15.04 -16.59
N SER A 92 10.99 -16.10 -17.09
CA SER A 92 10.25 -16.05 -18.35
C SER A 92 9.07 -15.05 -18.30
N GLN A 93 8.59 -14.70 -17.10
CA GLN A 93 7.54 -13.69 -16.91
C GLN A 93 8.09 -12.26 -16.89
N TYR A 94 9.42 -12.07 -16.85
CA TYR A 94 10.04 -10.75 -16.75
C TYR A 94 9.60 -9.82 -17.87
N ALA A 95 9.67 -10.28 -19.12
CA ALA A 95 9.33 -9.44 -20.28
C ALA A 95 7.89 -8.93 -20.24
N GLU A 96 6.93 -9.81 -19.94
CA GLU A 96 5.52 -9.44 -19.82
C GLU A 96 5.30 -8.43 -18.68
N LEU A 97 5.92 -8.65 -17.53
CA LEU A 97 5.79 -7.76 -16.37
C LEU A 97 6.48 -6.41 -16.61
N TYR A 98 7.63 -6.41 -17.29
CA TYR A 98 8.35 -5.20 -17.68
C TYR A 98 7.53 -4.34 -18.64
N ASP A 99 6.95 -4.94 -19.69
CA ASP A 99 6.13 -4.23 -20.68
C ASP A 99 4.90 -3.53 -20.05
N GLN A 100 4.38 -4.10 -18.96
CA GLN A 100 3.26 -3.48 -18.23
C GLN A 100 3.67 -2.16 -17.54
N ILE A 101 4.93 -2.02 -17.14
CA ILE A 101 5.43 -0.90 -16.34
C ILE A 101 6.40 0.03 -17.08
N ASP A 102 6.92 -0.37 -18.23
CA ASP A 102 7.91 0.38 -19.00
C ASP A 102 7.39 1.77 -19.38
N GLY A 103 8.25 2.78 -19.20
CA GLY A 103 7.91 4.20 -19.39
C GLY A 103 6.82 4.75 -18.44
N LYS A 104 6.30 3.95 -17.49
CA LYS A 104 5.19 4.33 -16.59
C LYS A 104 5.59 4.39 -15.12
N ARG A 105 6.86 4.15 -14.78
CA ARG A 105 7.37 4.10 -13.41
C ARG A 105 8.64 4.93 -13.26
N SER A 106 8.95 5.33 -12.04
CA SER A 106 10.18 6.07 -11.74
C SER A 106 11.41 5.18 -11.93
N LYS A 107 12.57 5.79 -12.13
CA LYS A 107 13.85 5.06 -12.21
C LYS A 107 14.07 4.17 -10.98
N MET A 108 13.85 4.71 -9.78
CA MET A 108 14.02 3.96 -8.52
C MET A 108 13.11 2.74 -8.44
N TYR A 109 11.86 2.85 -8.91
CA TYR A 109 10.96 1.70 -9.01
C TYR A 109 11.48 0.66 -10.01
N MET A 110 11.96 1.09 -11.17
CA MET A 110 12.52 0.17 -12.18
C MET A 110 13.78 -0.53 -11.68
N ASP A 111 14.67 0.20 -10.99
CA ASP A 111 15.86 -0.36 -10.37
C ASP A 111 15.47 -1.43 -9.34
N LYS A 112 14.46 -1.17 -8.49
CA LYS A 112 13.90 -2.15 -7.54
C LYS A 112 13.26 -3.35 -8.24
N PHE A 113 12.52 -3.13 -9.32
CA PHE A 113 11.89 -4.21 -10.08
C PHE A 113 12.93 -5.17 -10.67
N ASN A 114 14.05 -4.62 -11.16
CA ASN A 114 15.12 -5.38 -11.82
C ASN A 114 16.09 -6.08 -10.86
N ASP A 115 16.19 -5.66 -9.60
CA ASP A 115 17.16 -6.24 -8.67
C ASP A 115 16.74 -7.60 -8.10
N ASP A 116 17.66 -8.29 -7.44
CA ASP A 116 17.44 -9.61 -6.81
C ASP A 116 16.80 -9.54 -5.41
N SER A 117 16.48 -8.34 -4.92
CA SER A 117 15.98 -8.16 -3.57
C SER A 117 14.48 -8.48 -3.47
N ILE A 118 14.00 -8.72 -2.26
CA ILE A 118 12.57 -8.96 -2.01
C ILE A 118 11.73 -7.76 -2.45
N LYS A 119 10.62 -8.03 -3.14
CA LYS A 119 9.58 -7.04 -3.48
C LYS A 119 8.33 -7.30 -2.64
N ILE A 120 7.90 -6.28 -1.91
CA ILE A 120 6.60 -6.25 -1.25
C ILE A 120 5.62 -5.62 -2.22
N MET A 121 4.66 -6.41 -2.70
CA MET A 121 3.74 -5.98 -3.76
C MET A 121 2.29 -5.97 -3.26
N ASP A 122 1.51 -5.03 -3.75
CA ASP A 122 0.06 -5.10 -3.60
C ASP A 122 -0.55 -6.16 -4.54
N VAL A 123 -1.83 -6.45 -4.35
CA VAL A 123 -2.54 -7.48 -5.13
C VAL A 123 -2.70 -7.12 -6.62
N ASN A 124 -2.49 -5.86 -6.99
CA ASN A 124 -2.49 -5.43 -8.39
C ASN A 124 -1.10 -5.57 -9.04
N GLY A 125 -0.07 -5.80 -8.25
CA GLY A 125 1.30 -6.04 -8.69
C GLY A 125 2.19 -4.81 -8.68
N ASN A 126 1.84 -3.74 -7.96
CA ASN A 126 2.72 -2.60 -7.78
C ASN A 126 3.59 -2.80 -6.52
N ILE A 127 4.89 -2.50 -6.64
CA ILE A 127 5.87 -2.63 -5.56
C ILE A 127 5.74 -1.45 -4.60
N LEU A 128 5.68 -1.75 -3.30
CA LEU A 128 5.68 -0.78 -2.21
C LEU A 128 7.10 -0.40 -1.79
N ASN A 129 7.96 -1.39 -1.52
CA ASN A 129 9.30 -1.19 -0.96
C ASN A 129 10.34 -0.78 -2.03
N SER A 130 10.04 0.30 -2.75
CA SER A 130 10.87 0.78 -3.86
C SER A 130 12.19 1.44 -3.45
N ASP A 131 12.36 1.78 -2.17
CA ASP A 131 13.63 2.32 -1.67
C ASP A 131 14.72 1.24 -1.64
N LEU A 132 15.89 1.58 -2.18
CA LEU A 132 17.03 0.68 -2.29
C LEU A 132 17.87 0.74 -0.99
N ARG A 133 17.33 0.17 0.09
CA ARG A 133 18.06 0.03 1.36
C ARG A 133 18.80 -1.30 1.40
N PHE A 134 20.12 -1.23 1.27
CA PHE A 134 20.98 -2.40 1.36
C PHE A 134 21.52 -2.57 2.78
N ASP A 135 20.94 -3.49 3.53
CA ASP A 135 21.66 -4.13 4.63
C ASP A 135 22.58 -5.21 4.04
N ALA A 136 23.80 -5.37 4.56
CA ALA A 136 24.70 -6.45 4.13
C ALA A 136 24.09 -7.85 4.39
N ILE A 137 23.29 -7.97 5.45
CA ILE A 137 22.45 -9.13 5.77
C ILE A 137 21.10 -8.60 6.22
N LEU A 138 20.03 -9.02 5.56
CA LEU A 138 18.67 -8.56 5.85
C LEU A 138 18.26 -8.93 7.28
N ASN A 139 17.78 -7.96 8.05
CA ASN A 139 17.01 -8.25 9.26
C ASN A 139 15.54 -8.47 8.89
N LEU A 140 15.16 -9.73 8.71
CA LEU A 140 13.83 -10.12 8.26
C LEU A 140 12.75 -9.68 9.26
N SER A 141 12.98 -9.82 10.57
CA SER A 141 11.99 -9.39 11.57
C SER A 141 11.72 -7.89 11.51
N ARG A 142 12.77 -7.07 11.31
CA ARG A 142 12.61 -5.62 11.11
C ARG A 142 11.89 -5.32 9.79
N PHE A 143 12.28 -6.00 8.71
CA PHE A 143 11.68 -5.82 7.39
C PHE A 143 10.19 -6.16 7.40
N ILE A 144 9.80 -7.27 8.03
CA ILE A 144 8.40 -7.66 8.22
C ILE A 144 7.67 -6.59 9.03
N ARG A 145 8.22 -6.10 10.15
CA ARG A 145 7.55 -5.02 10.92
C ARG A 145 7.40 -3.72 10.14
N GLU A 146 8.33 -3.40 9.25
CA GLU A 146 8.28 -2.20 8.42
C GLU A 146 7.24 -2.33 7.30
N TYR A 147 7.09 -3.51 6.68
CA TYR A 147 6.26 -3.68 5.49
C TYR A 147 4.99 -4.51 5.67
N TYR A 148 4.78 -5.10 6.84
CA TYR A 148 3.55 -5.83 7.13
C TYR A 148 2.38 -4.85 7.14
N LEU A 149 1.48 -5.06 6.18
CA LEU A 149 0.30 -4.25 5.96
C LEU A 149 -0.93 -5.16 5.91
N ASP A 150 -1.78 -5.10 6.92
CA ASP A 150 -3.13 -5.70 6.83
C ASP A 150 -3.95 -4.90 5.82
N THR A 151 -4.15 -5.45 4.62
CA THR A 151 -4.83 -4.74 3.54
C THR A 151 -6.36 -4.74 3.68
N SER A 152 -6.91 -5.13 4.82
CA SER A 152 -8.37 -5.22 5.05
C SER A 152 -9.06 -3.87 4.82
N PHE A 153 -8.42 -2.77 5.19
CA PHE A 153 -8.93 -1.42 4.95
C PHE A 153 -8.82 -0.96 3.49
N LEU A 154 -7.96 -1.58 2.67
CA LEU A 154 -7.80 -1.34 1.22
C LEU A 154 -8.64 -2.30 0.37
N LYS A 155 -9.22 -3.35 0.97
CA LYS A 155 -9.79 -4.49 0.26
C LYS A 155 -10.82 -4.09 -0.80
N GLY A 156 -11.72 -3.18 -0.47
CA GLY A 156 -12.75 -2.73 -1.39
C GLY A 156 -12.15 -2.07 -2.64
N GLU A 157 -11.24 -1.13 -2.43
CA GLU A 157 -10.60 -0.35 -3.48
C GLU A 157 -9.64 -1.20 -4.34
N LEU A 158 -8.88 -2.10 -3.72
CA LEU A 158 -8.04 -3.08 -4.42
C LEU A 158 -8.87 -4.03 -5.28
N SER A 159 -9.97 -4.55 -4.73
CA SER A 159 -10.86 -5.47 -5.46
C SER A 159 -11.58 -4.75 -6.60
N ASN A 160 -12.07 -3.54 -6.38
CA ASN A 160 -12.78 -2.77 -7.41
C ASN A 160 -11.86 -2.46 -8.58
N TYR A 161 -10.63 -2.01 -8.32
CA TYR A 161 -9.64 -1.75 -9.38
C TYR A 161 -9.22 -3.04 -10.10
N THR A 162 -9.05 -4.17 -9.39
CA THR A 162 -8.77 -5.47 -10.02
C THR A 162 -9.88 -5.86 -11.00
N GLN A 163 -11.15 -5.66 -10.61
CA GLN A 163 -12.31 -6.07 -11.39
C GLN A 163 -12.58 -5.16 -12.59
N GLN A 164 -12.38 -3.86 -12.43
CA GLN A 164 -12.62 -2.86 -13.46
C GLN A 164 -11.58 -1.75 -13.33
N LYS A 165 -10.73 -1.60 -14.34
CA LYS A 165 -9.74 -0.52 -14.40
C LYS A 165 -10.33 0.65 -15.18
N ASP A 166 -10.73 1.68 -14.44
CA ASP A 166 -11.27 2.93 -14.98
C ASP A 166 -10.81 4.12 -14.12
N PHE A 167 -11.12 5.33 -14.56
CA PHE A 167 -10.79 6.55 -13.81
C PHE A 167 -11.20 6.47 -12.32
N ASN A 168 -12.41 6.01 -12.03
CA ASN A 168 -12.98 6.06 -10.68
C ASN A 168 -12.31 5.07 -9.73
N THR A 169 -12.07 3.86 -10.20
CA THR A 169 -11.45 2.79 -9.42
C THR A 169 -9.98 3.09 -9.14
N ALA A 170 -9.23 3.56 -10.13
CA ALA A 170 -7.84 4.01 -9.97
C ALA A 170 -7.75 5.22 -9.01
N PHE A 171 -8.62 6.22 -9.20
CA PHE A 171 -8.65 7.43 -8.35
C PHE A 171 -8.94 7.08 -6.88
N ARG A 172 -9.94 6.22 -6.64
CA ARG A 172 -10.32 5.82 -5.28
C ARG A 172 -9.20 5.05 -4.59
N LEU A 173 -8.54 4.14 -5.31
CA LEU A 173 -7.42 3.40 -4.79
C LEU A 173 -6.23 4.31 -4.45
N ALA A 174 -5.86 5.22 -5.36
CA ALA A 174 -4.86 6.25 -5.09
C ALA A 174 -5.18 7.07 -3.82
N SER A 175 -6.41 7.58 -3.71
CA SER A 175 -6.84 8.33 -2.54
C SER A 175 -6.80 7.50 -1.27
N LYS A 176 -7.12 6.21 -1.35
CA LYS A 176 -7.11 5.31 -0.20
C LYS A 176 -5.71 5.06 0.31
N TYR A 177 -4.73 4.85 -0.58
CA TYR A 177 -3.32 4.76 -0.19
C TYR A 177 -2.83 6.03 0.52
N ILE A 178 -3.21 7.23 0.02
CA ILE A 178 -2.86 8.51 0.67
C ILE A 178 -3.49 8.62 2.07
N ASP A 179 -4.76 8.25 2.20
CA ASP A 179 -5.45 8.27 3.50
C ASP A 179 -4.80 7.34 4.51
N THR A 180 -4.37 6.17 4.08
CA THR A 180 -3.69 5.23 4.96
C THR A 180 -2.28 5.68 5.32
N ALA A 181 -1.56 6.31 4.38
CA ALA A 181 -0.21 6.82 4.61
C ALA A 181 -0.11 7.77 5.82
N ILE A 182 -1.21 8.45 6.20
CA ILE A 182 -1.31 9.30 7.39
C ILE A 182 -0.85 8.58 8.66
N PHE A 183 -1.14 7.28 8.79
CA PHE A 183 -0.95 6.51 10.01
C PHE A 183 0.39 5.75 10.09
N PHE A 184 1.25 5.89 9.07
CA PHE A 184 2.54 5.21 9.02
C PHE A 184 3.73 6.10 9.38
N THR A 185 4.84 5.43 9.71
CA THR A 185 6.15 6.05 9.97
C THR A 185 6.63 6.83 8.75
N SER A 186 7.56 7.77 8.93
CA SER A 186 8.05 8.66 7.86
C SER A 186 8.54 7.90 6.61
N ASN A 187 9.25 6.78 6.80
CA ASN A 187 9.77 5.97 5.71
C ASN A 187 8.67 5.27 4.91
N LEU A 188 7.86 4.43 5.57
CA LEU A 188 6.76 3.72 4.90
C LEU A 188 5.72 4.70 4.34
N LYS A 189 5.52 5.85 4.98
CA LYS A 189 4.66 6.93 4.49
C LYS A 189 5.12 7.43 3.11
N LEU A 190 6.41 7.63 2.90
CA LEU A 190 6.93 8.05 1.59
C LEU A 190 6.64 6.98 0.53
N GLU A 191 6.92 5.71 0.83
CA GLU A 191 6.69 4.60 -0.10
C GLU A 191 5.20 4.38 -0.40
N MET A 192 4.32 4.56 0.59
CA MET A 192 2.86 4.54 0.39
C MET A 192 2.39 5.70 -0.49
N ILE A 193 3.02 6.88 -0.36
CA ILE A 193 2.75 8.01 -1.25
C ILE A 193 3.28 7.75 -2.66
N ASP A 194 4.45 7.13 -2.82
CA ASP A 194 4.98 6.73 -4.12
C ASP A 194 4.09 5.68 -4.79
N LEU A 195 3.61 4.69 -4.05
CA LEU A 195 2.63 3.73 -4.53
C LEU A 195 1.31 4.40 -4.93
N SER A 196 0.83 5.38 -4.16
CA SER A 196 -0.35 6.16 -4.56
C SER A 196 -0.11 6.97 -5.84
N THR A 197 1.12 7.44 -6.08
CA THR A 197 1.49 8.20 -7.28
C THR A 197 1.37 7.33 -8.52
N ILE A 198 1.73 6.05 -8.44
CA ILE A 198 1.53 5.08 -9.54
C ILE A 198 0.06 5.06 -9.98
N TYR A 199 -0.86 4.97 -9.02
CA TYR A 199 -2.30 4.97 -9.30
C TYR A 199 -2.83 6.33 -9.74
N ILE A 200 -2.26 7.45 -9.28
CA ILE A 200 -2.58 8.80 -9.79
C ILE A 200 -2.19 8.93 -11.25
N ASP A 201 -0.99 8.47 -11.63
CA ASP A 201 -0.51 8.54 -13.00
C ASP A 201 -1.34 7.64 -13.92
N GLU A 202 -1.81 6.50 -13.41
CA GLU A 202 -2.76 5.66 -14.12
C GLU A 202 -4.13 6.31 -14.24
N THR A 203 -4.62 6.94 -13.19
CA THR A 203 -5.87 7.74 -13.23
C THR A 203 -5.78 8.84 -14.28
N ALA A 204 -4.63 9.50 -14.42
CA ALA A 204 -4.40 10.51 -15.44
C ALA A 204 -4.47 9.92 -16.86
N ARG A 205 -3.81 8.79 -17.11
CA ARG A 205 -3.86 8.10 -18.40
C ARG A 205 -5.29 7.68 -18.76
N LEU A 206 -6.00 7.07 -17.82
CA LEU A 206 -7.40 6.65 -18.03
C LEU A 206 -8.31 7.85 -18.29
N LEU A 207 -8.09 8.99 -17.62
CA LEU A 207 -8.82 10.23 -17.93
C LEU A 207 -8.60 10.71 -19.37
N ASP A 208 -7.37 10.57 -19.87
CA ASP A 208 -7.02 10.95 -21.22
C ASP A 208 -7.58 9.98 -22.28
N GLU A 209 -7.54 8.68 -21.99
CA GLU A 209 -8.04 7.61 -22.86
C GLU A 209 -9.57 7.58 -22.94
N GLU A 210 -10.26 7.66 -21.80
CA GLU A 210 -11.73 7.66 -21.72
C GLU A 210 -12.32 8.97 -22.26
N ASN A 211 -11.60 10.09 -22.10
CA ASN A 211 -11.96 11.44 -22.53
C ASN A 211 -13.43 11.83 -22.26
N PRO A 212 -13.88 11.81 -20.99
CA PRO A 212 -15.28 12.07 -20.64
C PRO A 212 -15.65 13.55 -20.78
N ASP A 213 -16.95 13.84 -20.91
CA ASP A 213 -17.46 15.22 -21.07
C ASP A 213 -17.04 16.16 -19.92
N ASN A 214 -16.92 15.62 -18.70
CA ASN A 214 -16.50 16.34 -17.50
C ASN A 214 -14.97 16.27 -17.24
N LYS A 215 -14.16 16.03 -18.27
CA LYS A 215 -12.69 15.86 -18.14
C LYS A 215 -12.00 16.96 -17.34
N VAL A 216 -12.38 18.24 -17.53
CA VAL A 216 -11.76 19.37 -16.81
C VAL A 216 -12.05 19.31 -15.30
N GLU A 217 -13.26 18.92 -14.92
CA GLU A 217 -13.65 18.74 -13.51
C GLU A 217 -12.89 17.58 -12.86
N LEU A 218 -12.76 16.46 -13.58
CA LEU A 218 -12.00 15.29 -13.13
C LEU A 218 -10.49 15.59 -13.05
N GLN A 219 -9.96 16.39 -13.97
CA GLN A 219 -8.57 16.85 -13.92
C GLN A 219 -8.32 17.70 -12.67
N GLN A 220 -9.22 18.63 -12.34
CA GLN A 220 -9.11 19.40 -11.10
C GLN A 220 -9.12 18.48 -9.88
N LYS A 221 -9.98 17.45 -9.88
CA LYS A 221 -10.05 16.46 -8.80
C LYS A 221 -8.73 15.69 -8.63
N LEU A 222 -8.10 15.31 -9.74
CA LEU A 222 -6.79 14.67 -9.77
C LEU A 222 -5.68 15.60 -9.25
N ASP A 223 -5.71 16.87 -9.62
CA ASP A 223 -4.75 17.88 -9.14
C ASP A 223 -4.87 18.07 -7.62
N LEU A 224 -6.10 18.14 -7.09
CA LEU A 224 -6.35 18.19 -5.64
C LEU A 224 -5.84 16.94 -4.92
N LEU A 225 -5.88 15.77 -5.58
CA LEU A 225 -5.32 14.55 -5.01
C LEU A 225 -3.79 14.62 -4.87
N LYS A 226 -3.09 15.23 -5.84
CA LYS A 226 -1.65 15.51 -5.75
C LYS A 226 -1.35 16.52 -4.62
N VAL A 227 -2.21 17.52 -4.43
CA VAL A 227 -2.12 18.44 -3.27
C VAL A 227 -2.28 17.68 -1.95
N LYS A 228 -3.17 16.68 -1.89
CA LYS A 228 -3.33 15.81 -0.72
C LYS A 228 -2.07 15.01 -0.40
N GLN A 229 -1.32 14.52 -1.41
CA GLN A 229 -0.02 13.90 -1.17
C GLN A 229 0.96 14.87 -0.51
N ASP A 230 1.06 16.10 -1.04
CA ASP A 230 1.94 17.13 -0.47
C ASP A 230 1.51 17.53 0.96
N LEU A 231 0.21 17.47 1.28
CA LEU A 231 -0.32 17.68 2.63
C LEU A 231 0.14 16.59 3.60
N VAL A 232 -0.04 15.32 3.23
CA VAL A 232 0.37 14.17 4.05
C VAL A 232 1.90 14.12 4.24
N LEU A 233 2.66 14.66 3.29
CA LEU A 233 4.11 14.86 3.38
C LEU A 233 4.53 16.18 4.05
N TYR A 234 3.61 16.85 4.75
CA TYR A 234 3.87 18.03 5.57
C TYR A 234 4.37 19.27 4.80
N LYS A 235 4.15 19.35 3.49
CA LYS A 235 4.61 20.47 2.64
C LYS A 235 3.64 21.66 2.70
N ARG A 236 3.34 22.15 3.90
CA ARG A 236 2.32 23.18 4.23
C ARG A 236 2.28 24.37 3.24
N ARG A 237 3.43 25.02 3.04
CA ARG A 237 3.53 26.20 2.15
C ARG A 237 3.27 25.86 0.68
N LYS A 238 3.70 24.67 0.23
CA LYS A 238 3.49 24.20 -1.14
C LYS A 238 2.00 23.93 -1.39
N VAL A 239 1.35 23.25 -0.44
CA VAL A 239 -0.09 22.97 -0.45
C VAL A 239 -0.90 24.26 -0.58
N LEU A 240 -0.65 25.24 0.31
CA LEU A 240 -1.40 26.49 0.28
C LEU A 240 -1.22 27.24 -1.06
N ARG A 241 -0.02 27.22 -1.63
CA ARG A 241 0.25 27.82 -2.95
C ARG A 241 -0.49 27.08 -4.08
N GLN A 242 -0.54 25.75 -4.05
CA GLN A 242 -1.26 24.96 -5.04
C GLN A 242 -2.78 25.21 -4.95
N LEU A 243 -3.35 25.24 -3.74
CA LEU A 243 -4.77 25.52 -3.53
C LEU A 243 -5.17 26.89 -4.08
N LYS A 244 -4.39 27.94 -3.77
CA LYS A 244 -4.63 29.29 -4.32
C LYS A 244 -4.59 29.34 -5.84
N LYS A 245 -3.70 28.56 -6.47
CA LYS A 245 -3.64 28.44 -7.94
C LYS A 245 -4.87 27.74 -8.51
N ILE A 246 -5.37 26.69 -7.85
CA ILE A 246 -6.58 25.97 -8.27
C ILE A 246 -7.82 26.87 -8.12
N GLU A 247 -7.93 27.61 -7.02
CA GLU A 247 -9.05 28.52 -6.75
C GLU A 247 -9.17 29.63 -7.80
N GLN A 248 -8.05 30.15 -8.31
CA GLN A 248 -8.04 31.11 -9.43
C GLN A 248 -8.71 30.58 -10.70
N ASN A 249 -8.74 29.25 -10.88
CA ASN A 249 -9.34 28.59 -12.04
C ASN A 249 -10.80 28.19 -11.82
N ASN A 250 -11.44 28.69 -10.75
CA ASN A 250 -12.77 28.30 -10.27
C ASN A 250 -12.81 26.84 -9.76
N ILE A 251 -13.55 26.60 -8.68
CA ILE A 251 -13.68 25.27 -8.07
C ILE A 251 -15.00 24.65 -8.54
N TYR A 252 -14.93 23.44 -9.09
CA TYR A 252 -16.13 22.69 -9.43
C TYR A 252 -16.84 22.20 -8.17
N LYS A 253 -18.17 22.23 -8.17
CA LYS A 253 -19.00 21.89 -7.02
C LYS A 253 -18.70 20.50 -6.42
N THR A 254 -18.41 19.52 -7.26
CA THR A 254 -18.07 18.15 -6.85
C THR A 254 -16.74 18.04 -6.12
N ASN A 255 -15.87 19.05 -6.25
CA ASN A 255 -14.55 19.11 -5.67
C ASN A 255 -14.46 20.01 -4.43
N GLU A 256 -15.50 20.80 -4.13
CA GLU A 256 -15.54 21.74 -2.99
C GLU A 256 -15.19 21.07 -1.66
N TYR A 257 -15.74 19.88 -1.41
CA TYR A 257 -15.46 19.14 -0.18
C TYR A 257 -13.98 18.78 0.00
N LEU A 258 -13.30 18.34 -1.07
CA LEU A 258 -11.87 18.04 -1.02
C LEU A 258 -11.04 19.31 -0.84
N VAL A 259 -11.43 20.42 -1.48
CA VAL A 259 -10.80 21.73 -1.26
C VAL A 259 -10.94 22.16 0.19
N ALA A 260 -12.15 22.04 0.77
CA ALA A 260 -12.40 22.38 2.17
C ALA A 260 -11.54 21.56 3.12
N PHE A 261 -11.40 20.26 2.87
CA PHE A 261 -10.50 19.40 3.64
C PHE A 261 -9.06 19.89 3.57
N LEU A 262 -8.53 20.13 2.36
CA LEU A 262 -7.15 20.54 2.17
C LEU A 262 -6.84 21.91 2.80
N TYR A 263 -7.75 22.89 2.66
CA TYR A 263 -7.60 24.20 3.30
C TYR A 263 -7.67 24.10 4.82
N PHE A 264 -8.68 23.40 5.37
CA PHE A 264 -8.78 23.17 6.80
C PHE A 264 -7.50 22.55 7.35
N SER A 265 -7.05 21.43 6.75
CA SER A 265 -5.88 20.72 7.23
C SER A 265 -4.62 21.56 7.17
N VAL A 266 -4.37 22.28 6.06
CA VAL A 266 -3.16 23.09 5.94
C VAL A 266 -3.16 24.27 6.92
N TYR A 267 -4.31 24.89 7.19
CA TYR A 267 -4.42 25.96 8.19
C TYR A 267 -4.21 25.45 9.61
N VAL A 268 -4.78 24.29 9.97
CA VAL A 268 -4.53 23.63 11.27
C VAL A 268 -3.05 23.31 11.46
N MET A 269 -2.39 22.83 10.40
CA MET A 269 -0.94 22.57 10.42
C MET A 269 -0.12 23.86 10.50
N LEU A 270 -0.65 25.00 10.05
CA LEU A 270 -0.02 26.33 10.16
C LEU A 270 -0.38 27.05 11.46
N GLU A 271 -1.18 26.42 12.34
CA GLU A 271 -1.71 27.02 13.57
C GLU A 271 -2.57 28.28 13.34
N ASP A 272 -3.20 28.37 12.17
CA ASP A 272 -4.08 29.46 11.77
C ASP A 272 -5.56 29.07 12.01
N GLU A 273 -5.97 29.09 13.28
CA GLU A 273 -7.31 28.70 13.72
C GLU A 273 -8.42 29.59 13.12
N GLN A 274 -8.09 30.86 12.84
CA GLN A 274 -9.04 31.81 12.24
C GLN A 274 -9.43 31.35 10.83
N ASN A 275 -8.45 31.02 9.99
CA ASN A 275 -8.73 30.55 8.64
C ASN A 275 -9.21 29.09 8.63
N ALA A 276 -8.72 28.22 9.52
CA ALA A 276 -9.22 26.86 9.65
C ALA A 276 -10.73 26.83 9.96
N SER A 277 -11.19 27.68 10.87
CA SER A 277 -12.60 27.72 11.30
C SER A 277 -13.59 27.99 10.15
N GLN A 278 -13.16 28.66 9.08
CA GLN A 278 -14.00 28.95 7.90
C GLN A 278 -14.40 27.68 7.13
N TRP A 279 -13.58 26.63 7.20
CA TRP A 279 -13.77 25.40 6.44
C TRP A 279 -14.38 24.26 7.27
N ARG A 280 -14.36 24.38 8.60
CA ARG A 280 -14.70 23.31 9.54
C ARG A 280 -16.13 22.78 9.38
N SER A 281 -17.10 23.63 9.06
CA SER A 281 -18.52 23.24 8.92
C SER A 281 -18.79 22.33 7.72
N GLN A 282 -17.87 22.26 6.76
CA GLN A 282 -17.99 21.44 5.56
C GLN A 282 -17.43 20.02 5.75
N LEU A 283 -16.84 19.74 6.92
CA LEU A 283 -16.07 18.52 7.17
C LEU A 283 -16.77 17.57 8.11
N SER A 284 -16.51 16.29 7.90
CA SER A 284 -16.96 15.24 8.80
C SER A 284 -16.02 15.11 10.02
N PRO A 285 -16.47 14.47 11.11
CA PRO A 285 -15.58 14.12 12.21
C PRO A 285 -14.37 13.28 11.79
N ALA A 286 -14.53 12.42 10.78
CA ALA A 286 -13.43 11.60 10.26
C ALA A 286 -12.33 12.47 9.62
N ASP A 287 -12.69 13.54 8.94
CA ASP A 287 -11.75 14.47 8.31
C ASP A 287 -10.97 15.28 9.36
N ILE A 288 -11.66 15.68 10.43
CA ILE A 288 -11.03 16.34 11.57
C ILE A 288 -10.02 15.39 12.22
N ASN A 289 -10.39 14.11 12.41
CA ASN A 289 -9.48 13.10 12.96
C ASN A 289 -8.26 12.86 12.07
N LYS A 290 -8.46 12.78 10.74
CA LYS A 290 -7.34 12.70 9.77
C LYS A 290 -6.43 13.91 9.87
N THR A 291 -6.99 15.11 9.94
CA THR A 291 -6.22 16.35 10.10
C THR A 291 -5.39 16.34 11.38
N ASN A 292 -5.98 15.92 12.50
CA ASN A 292 -5.28 15.81 13.77
C ASN A 292 -4.16 14.77 13.72
N ALA A 293 -4.38 13.63 13.04
CA ALA A 293 -3.36 12.62 12.85
C ALA A 293 -2.20 13.12 11.97
N ILE A 294 -2.50 13.88 10.90
CA ILE A 294 -1.49 14.56 10.09
C ILE A 294 -0.68 15.52 10.96
N LYS A 295 -1.35 16.40 11.73
CA LYS A 295 -0.67 17.36 12.60
C LYS A 295 0.23 16.66 13.62
N LYS A 296 -0.28 15.62 14.30
CA LYS A 296 0.50 14.86 15.27
C LYS A 296 1.77 14.27 14.65
N GLY A 297 1.66 13.61 13.50
CA GLY A 297 2.83 13.01 12.84
C GLY A 297 3.82 14.02 12.25
N MET A 298 3.47 15.31 12.21
CA MET A 298 4.41 16.40 11.87
C MET A 298 5.26 16.80 13.08
N ASP A 299 4.72 16.64 14.28
CA ASP A 299 5.36 17.02 15.54
C ASP A 299 6.24 15.90 16.14
N ASP A 300 6.02 14.64 15.68
CA ASP A 300 6.79 13.42 16.01
C ASP A 300 8.05 13.27 15.13
#